data_AF-A0A367QZE6-F1
#
_entry.id   AF-A0A367QZE6-F1
#
_cell.length_a   1.000
_cell.length_b   1.000
_cell.length_c   1.000
_cell.angle_alpha   90.00
_cell.angle_beta   90.00
_cell.angle_gamma   90.00
#
_symmetry.space_group_name_H-M   'P 1'
#
loop_
_entity.id
_entity.type
_entity.pdbx_description
1 polymer ?
#
loop_
_entity_poly.entity_id
_entity_poly.type
_entity_poly.pdbx_seq_one_letter_code
_entity_poly.pdbx_strand_id
1 'polypeptide(L)'
;MENRLTTSESDIIPRILRVLNVTTPGSDLLFKSENSELMWGRSGNDIFLGNNLGNNNSYEQQIDIMLGDSDLLGAFEGSQLTWDDRFVIGDWKQPYYIDGKELNFGLNQFALILDFNSKQDIIQLHGTSEDYQLVESPLGTAIFWKQEIVPDLITFLPGVDRLSLEANYFQYEGYTPPEPVQGEIQQLGSTGIDLLASSATDACGNLYVAGLTNDSLGGANAGSDDVWVAKYDSNGNQQWIKQFGTSKADFATSVATDNKDNFYLLGLTKGDLEGFNQGQDNYDVWVSKYDSNGNQQWIQQFGVGLIDSSFSMKVDGDRNVYLTGFSIKQQQNGLIFQPDGYADDPWVTKFDSNGNQQWFQQFGSSALDEAYAVDVSNDGSIYSTGWTLGDLGGKNAGLYDLWLTKHDNNGQLEWIRQFGTKDYEFPRGIGTDSQSNVYMTGWTLGNLGGQNAGSDDAWVAKYDSNGNQQWIQQFGTSGDDASLSMKVDLNGNIFLAGYTDKDLGGKNAGSNDAWIAKYDSNGNQQWIQQFGTSGDDAATSVSVDNTGNVYVTGITEGSFGNTNAGSVDSWIAKLDSESGTLQDFSGT
;
A
#
# COMPACT_ATOMS: atom_id res chain seq x y z
N MET A 1 0.51 20.41 33.65
CA MET A 1 0.41 19.50 32.49
C MET A 1 -1.07 19.28 32.16
N GLU A 2 -1.86 20.35 32.03
CA GLU A 2 -3.30 20.29 31.70
C GLU A 2 -3.70 21.37 30.67
N ASN A 3 -2.73 22.07 30.07
CA ASN A 3 -2.98 23.24 29.23
C ASN A 3 -2.03 23.35 28.02
N ARG A 4 -1.51 22.22 27.54
CA ARG A 4 -0.75 22.09 26.28
C ARG A 4 -1.22 20.92 25.40
N LEU A 5 -2.37 20.34 25.72
CA LEU A 5 -2.98 19.20 25.02
C LEU A 5 -4.22 19.61 24.20
N THR A 6 -4.52 20.91 24.11
CA THR A 6 -5.67 21.46 23.38
C THR A 6 -5.29 22.03 22.01
N THR A 7 -4.08 21.72 21.52
CA THR A 7 -3.56 22.13 20.20
C THR A 7 -2.86 20.99 19.49
N SER A 8 -3.18 19.73 19.82
CA SER A 8 -2.70 18.53 19.12
C SER A 8 -3.88 17.76 18.52
N GLU A 9 -4.84 18.49 17.95
CA GLU A 9 -5.95 17.90 17.21
C GLU A 9 -5.50 17.68 15.76
N SER A 10 -5.80 16.46 15.27
CA SER A 10 -5.67 15.93 13.90
C SER A 10 -4.27 15.91 13.25
N ASP A 11 -3.59 14.77 13.35
CA ASP A 11 -2.39 14.49 12.53
C ASP A 11 -2.30 12.98 12.19
N ILE A 12 -3.45 12.40 11.84
CA ILE A 12 -3.72 10.97 11.93
C ILE A 12 -4.16 10.46 10.55
N ILE A 13 -3.42 9.48 9.96
CA ILE A 13 -3.89 8.41 9.01
C ILE A 13 -2.98 7.99 7.81
N PRO A 14 -2.60 8.78 6.78
CA PRO A 14 -2.30 8.11 5.48
C PRO A 14 -0.88 7.61 5.10
N ARG A 15 0.19 7.82 5.90
CA ARG A 15 1.58 7.83 5.37
C ARG A 15 2.26 6.47 5.08
N ILE A 16 1.95 5.44 5.85
CA ILE A 16 2.42 4.04 5.80
C ILE A 16 1.23 3.06 5.82
N LEU A 17 -0.01 3.57 5.94
CA LEU A 17 -1.20 2.83 5.51
C LEU A 17 -1.04 2.32 4.07
N ARG A 18 -0.08 2.82 3.27
CA ARG A 18 0.20 2.39 1.89
C ARG A 18 1.34 1.41 1.69
N VAL A 19 2.32 1.32 2.59
CA VAL A 19 3.28 0.19 2.58
C VAL A 19 2.59 -1.00 3.23
N LEU A 20 2.00 -0.79 4.42
CA LEU A 20 1.23 -1.81 5.14
C LEU A 20 0.03 -2.30 4.32
N ASN A 21 -0.86 -1.47 3.74
CA ASN A 21 -1.94 -2.03 2.89
C ASN A 21 -1.47 -2.89 1.68
N VAL A 22 -0.21 -2.74 1.28
CA VAL A 22 0.42 -3.50 0.19
C VAL A 22 1.15 -4.74 0.71
N THR A 23 1.61 -4.77 1.95
CA THR A 23 2.39 -5.88 2.53
C THR A 23 1.73 -6.56 3.72
N THR A 24 0.61 -6.05 4.21
CA THR A 24 -0.11 -6.49 5.40
C THR A 24 -1.62 -6.25 5.27
N PRO A 25 -2.45 -6.98 6.03
CA PRO A 25 -3.88 -6.82 6.03
C PRO A 25 -4.31 -5.36 6.26
N GLY A 26 -5.28 -4.88 5.48
CA GLY A 26 -5.80 -3.51 5.52
C GLY A 26 -6.58 -3.14 6.78
N SER A 27 -6.38 -3.90 7.84
CA SER A 27 -6.69 -3.46 9.17
C SER A 27 -5.63 -2.47 9.70
N ASP A 28 -4.42 -2.36 9.19
CA ASP A 28 -3.41 -1.66 10.00
C ASP A 28 -3.60 -0.15 10.11
N LEU A 29 -3.44 0.36 11.33
CA LEU A 29 -3.57 1.77 11.64
C LEU A 29 -2.18 2.40 11.70
N LEU A 30 -2.05 3.55 11.08
CA LEU A 30 -0.84 4.33 11.19
C LEU A 30 -1.14 5.81 11.42
N PHE A 31 -0.45 6.38 12.40
CA PHE A 31 -0.48 7.78 12.73
C PHE A 31 0.92 8.35 12.50
N LYS A 32 1.08 9.30 11.57
CA LYS A 32 2.39 9.88 11.27
C LYS A 32 2.35 11.40 11.35
N SER A 33 3.21 11.94 12.20
CA SER A 33 3.59 13.35 12.25
C SER A 33 4.80 13.59 11.33
N GLU A 34 5.22 14.85 11.14
CA GLU A 34 6.38 15.19 10.29
C GLU A 34 7.64 14.37 10.58
N ASN A 35 7.80 13.91 11.82
CA ASN A 35 9.03 13.35 12.36
C ASN A 35 8.88 11.98 13.06
N SER A 36 7.66 11.56 13.39
CA SER A 36 7.39 10.35 14.19
C SER A 36 6.21 9.58 13.64
N GLU A 37 6.26 8.26 13.79
CA GLU A 37 5.25 7.31 13.36
C GLU A 37 4.71 6.48 14.53
N LEU A 38 3.42 6.19 14.53
CA LEU A 38 2.80 5.14 15.33
C LEU A 38 2.19 4.18 14.34
N MET A 39 2.73 2.98 14.25
CA MET A 39 2.25 1.89 13.41
C MET A 39 1.59 0.85 14.31
N TRP A 40 0.45 0.36 13.86
CA TRP A 40 -0.36 -0.58 14.61
C TRP A 40 -0.96 -1.60 13.65
N GLY A 41 -0.35 -2.77 13.62
CA GLY A 41 -0.86 -4.00 13.05
C GLY A 41 -2.09 -4.48 13.82
N ARG A 42 -3.20 -4.67 13.10
CA ARG A 42 -4.46 -5.12 13.73
C ARG A 42 -4.68 -6.62 13.51
N SER A 43 -4.16 -7.20 12.44
CA SER A 43 -4.21 -8.64 12.17
C SER A 43 -3.30 -9.02 11.01
N GLY A 44 -2.69 -10.20 11.08
CA GLY A 44 -1.85 -10.74 10.00
C GLY A 44 -0.38 -10.71 10.36
N ASN A 45 0.46 -11.28 9.51
CA ASN A 45 1.90 -11.17 9.67
C ASN A 45 2.33 -9.79 9.16
N ASP A 46 2.70 -8.89 10.06
CA ASP A 46 2.88 -7.48 9.71
C ASP A 46 4.35 -7.09 9.54
N ILE A 47 4.64 -6.16 8.61
CA ILE A 47 6.00 -5.67 8.35
C ILE A 47 6.07 -4.18 8.65
N PHE A 48 6.77 -3.84 9.72
CA PHE A 48 6.96 -2.47 10.17
C PHE A 48 8.31 -1.93 9.71
N LEU A 49 8.29 -1.00 8.76
CA LEU A 49 9.49 -0.30 8.30
C LEU A 49 9.77 0.91 9.16
N GLY A 50 10.90 0.92 9.86
CA GLY A 50 11.36 2.12 10.55
C GLY A 50 11.75 3.25 9.60
N ASN A 51 11.66 4.49 10.07
CA ASN A 51 11.92 5.66 9.23
C ASN A 51 13.43 5.82 8.92
N ASN A 52 13.81 5.58 7.66
CA ASN A 52 15.18 5.71 7.16
C ASN A 52 15.46 7.15 6.67
N LEU A 53 15.84 8.04 7.60
CA LEU A 53 15.88 9.48 7.37
C LEU A 53 17.15 10.05 6.76
N GLY A 54 18.04 9.23 6.19
CA GLY A 54 19.16 9.65 5.34
C GLY A 54 19.67 11.08 5.57
N ASN A 55 20.20 11.37 6.78
CA ASN A 55 20.64 12.69 7.25
C ASN A 55 19.63 13.86 7.11
N ASN A 56 18.79 14.15 8.11
CA ASN A 56 18.27 15.51 8.32
C ASN A 56 17.90 15.88 9.78
N ASN A 57 18.37 17.08 10.17
CA ASN A 57 18.09 17.94 11.34
C ASN A 57 18.07 17.35 12.78
N SER A 58 19.20 17.53 13.46
CA SER A 58 19.52 17.13 14.84
C SER A 58 18.79 17.81 16.00
N TYR A 59 17.66 18.46 15.78
CA TYR A 59 16.95 19.20 16.84
C TYR A 59 15.50 18.76 17.02
N GLU A 60 15.01 17.86 16.19
CA GLU A 60 13.64 17.36 16.26
C GLU A 60 13.63 15.92 16.77
N GLN A 61 12.67 15.60 17.63
CA GLN A 61 12.48 14.25 18.16
C GLN A 61 11.73 13.42 17.13
N GLN A 62 12.24 12.24 16.84
CA GLN A 62 11.78 11.28 15.85
C GLN A 62 11.74 9.91 16.51
N ILE A 63 10.62 9.63 17.15
CA ILE A 63 10.37 8.38 17.86
C ILE A 63 9.25 7.66 17.14
N ASP A 64 9.56 6.49 16.61
CA ASP A 64 8.55 5.63 15.99
C ASP A 64 8.05 4.61 17.02
N ILE A 65 6.76 4.32 17.01
CA ILE A 65 6.11 3.35 17.90
C ILE A 65 5.48 2.29 17.01
N MET A 66 5.79 1.03 17.26
CA MET A 66 5.31 -0.11 16.50
C MET A 66 4.56 -1.07 17.43
N LEU A 67 3.36 -1.48 17.01
CA LEU A 67 2.54 -2.50 17.65
C LEU A 67 2.14 -3.50 16.57
N GLY A 68 2.46 -4.77 16.75
CA GLY A 68 2.20 -5.84 15.81
C GLY A 68 0.77 -6.38 15.84
N ASP A 69 0.30 -6.79 17.02
CA ASP A 69 -0.77 -7.79 17.09
C ASP A 69 -1.84 -7.48 18.16
N SER A 70 -1.80 -6.30 18.77
CA SER A 70 -2.53 -6.04 20.00
C SER A 70 -3.41 -4.80 19.95
N ASP A 71 -4.65 -4.91 20.44
CA ASP A 71 -5.32 -3.74 21.01
C ASP A 71 -4.40 -3.18 22.10
N LEU A 72 -4.12 -1.88 22.08
CA LEU A 72 -3.23 -1.19 23.02
C LEU A 72 -3.53 -1.59 24.48
N LEU A 73 -4.79 -1.84 24.83
CA LEU A 73 -5.20 -2.34 26.15
C LEU A 73 -4.87 -3.84 26.35
N GLY A 74 -5.03 -4.66 25.32
CA GLY A 74 -4.61 -6.06 25.27
C GLY A 74 -3.10 -6.24 25.34
N ALA A 75 -2.29 -5.31 24.83
CA ALA A 75 -0.84 -5.29 24.99
C ALA A 75 -0.41 -5.26 26.47
N PHE A 76 -1.18 -4.54 27.31
CA PHE A 76 -0.95 -4.49 28.76
C PHE A 76 -1.65 -5.61 29.55
N GLU A 77 -2.64 -6.28 28.96
CA GLU A 77 -3.44 -7.33 29.61
C GLU A 77 -3.13 -8.77 29.14
N GLY A 78 -2.23 -8.93 28.16
CA GLY A 78 -1.81 -10.23 27.62
C GLY A 78 -2.72 -10.75 26.49
N SER A 79 -2.79 -9.98 25.40
CA SER A 79 -3.38 -10.35 24.10
C SER A 79 -2.98 -11.77 23.66
N GLN A 80 -3.88 -12.45 22.97
CA GLN A 80 -3.75 -13.86 22.52
C GLN A 80 -3.59 -13.99 20.99
N LEU A 81 -3.38 -12.89 20.29
CA LEU A 81 -3.10 -12.92 18.86
C LEU A 81 -1.61 -13.23 18.67
N THR A 82 -1.32 -14.08 17.69
CA THR A 82 -0.04 -14.78 17.53
C THR A 82 0.31 -14.84 16.06
N TRP A 83 0.43 -13.69 15.41
CA TRP A 83 0.98 -13.60 14.07
C TRP A 83 2.49 -13.33 14.15
N ASP A 84 3.17 -13.50 13.03
CA ASP A 84 4.61 -13.41 12.95
C ASP A 84 4.98 -12.05 12.35
N ASP A 85 5.35 -11.08 13.19
CA ASP A 85 5.67 -9.71 12.75
C ASP A 85 7.15 -9.51 12.47
N ARG A 86 7.47 -8.62 11.52
CA ARG A 86 8.84 -8.21 11.21
C ARG A 86 9.04 -6.70 11.39
N PHE A 87 9.91 -6.34 12.31
CA PHE A 87 10.30 -4.95 12.59
C PHE A 87 11.64 -4.63 11.92
N VAL A 88 11.62 -3.82 10.86
CA VAL A 88 12.80 -3.47 10.06
C VAL A 88 13.44 -2.18 10.57
N ILE A 89 14.59 -2.31 11.24
CA ILE A 89 15.36 -1.21 11.85
C ILE A 89 16.70 -1.00 11.12
N GLY A 90 16.85 -1.54 9.91
CA GLY A 90 18.04 -1.38 9.09
C GLY A 90 17.99 -2.22 7.82
N ASP A 91 18.76 -1.78 6.82
CA ASP A 91 18.98 -2.50 5.57
C ASP A 91 20.46 -2.90 5.43
N TRP A 92 20.83 -3.46 4.27
CA TRP A 92 22.22 -3.85 3.98
C TRP A 92 23.21 -2.66 3.93
N LYS A 93 22.71 -1.42 3.89
CA LYS A 93 23.52 -0.19 3.81
C LYS A 93 23.75 0.45 5.17
N GLN A 94 22.71 0.54 6.00
CA GLN A 94 22.81 1.20 7.30
C GLN A 94 21.69 0.79 8.30
N PRO A 95 21.97 0.91 9.61
CA PRO A 95 20.91 0.99 10.62
C PRO A 95 20.00 2.19 10.38
N TYR A 96 18.73 2.06 10.74
CA TYR A 96 17.80 3.17 10.82
C TYR A 96 18.01 3.90 12.16
N TYR A 97 17.67 5.19 12.21
CA TYR A 97 17.83 6.05 13.38
C TYR A 97 19.28 6.30 13.85
N ILE A 98 20.10 6.87 12.95
CA ILE A 98 21.47 7.28 13.28
C ILE A 98 21.55 8.80 13.32
N ASP A 99 21.91 9.38 14.48
CA ASP A 99 22.04 10.83 14.63
C ASP A 99 23.48 11.34 14.42
N GLY A 100 24.46 10.43 14.51
CA GLY A 100 25.88 10.66 14.24
C GLY A 100 26.52 11.74 15.12
N LYS A 101 25.92 12.09 16.27
CA LYS A 101 26.35 13.20 17.13
C LYS A 101 26.84 12.73 18.48
N GLU A 102 28.01 13.27 18.84
CA GLU A 102 28.89 12.80 19.92
C GLU A 102 28.29 12.79 21.36
N LEU A 103 27.01 13.13 21.60
CA LEU A 103 26.48 13.28 22.96
C LEU A 103 25.02 12.85 23.20
N ASN A 104 24.26 12.40 22.21
CA ASN A 104 22.81 12.16 22.37
C ASN A 104 22.39 10.68 22.50
N PHE A 105 23.30 9.72 22.30
CA PHE A 105 23.02 8.28 22.43
C PHE A 105 21.79 7.82 21.60
N GLY A 106 21.49 8.46 20.47
CA GLY A 106 20.25 8.20 19.71
C GLY A 106 18.94 8.56 20.43
N LEU A 107 18.93 9.28 21.55
CA LEU A 107 17.70 9.54 22.33
C LEU A 107 16.68 10.47 21.63
N ASN A 108 17.06 11.08 20.51
CA ASN A 108 16.14 11.85 19.68
C ASN A 108 15.62 11.07 18.47
N GLN A 109 16.20 9.90 18.15
CA GLN A 109 15.90 9.13 16.94
C GLN A 109 15.95 7.65 17.30
N PHE A 110 14.80 6.99 17.50
CA PHE A 110 14.74 5.55 17.78
C PHE A 110 13.33 4.98 17.62
N ALA A 111 13.21 3.65 17.51
CA ALA A 111 11.93 2.94 17.52
C ALA A 111 11.57 2.36 18.90
N LEU A 112 10.28 2.32 19.20
CA LEU A 112 9.66 1.65 20.34
C LEU A 112 8.82 0.48 19.82
N ILE A 113 9.18 -0.75 20.16
CA ILE A 113 8.40 -1.95 19.79
C ILE A 113 7.69 -2.45 21.05
N LEU A 114 6.36 -2.36 21.10
CA LEU A 114 5.61 -2.51 22.34
C LEU A 114 5.17 -3.94 22.67
N ASP A 115 4.96 -4.80 21.68
CA ASP A 115 4.38 -6.14 21.82
C ASP A 115 5.25 -7.27 21.25
N PHE A 116 6.55 -7.01 21.08
CA PHE A 116 7.49 -7.98 20.52
C PHE A 116 7.47 -9.34 21.24
N ASN A 117 7.20 -10.40 20.47
CA ASN A 117 7.16 -11.77 20.87
C ASN A 117 8.33 -12.56 20.26
N SER A 118 9.40 -12.74 21.03
CA SER A 118 10.62 -13.48 20.65
C SER A 118 10.45 -14.94 20.14
N LYS A 119 9.23 -15.49 20.12
CA LYS A 119 8.96 -16.82 19.54
C LYS A 119 8.47 -16.76 18.09
N GLN A 120 8.05 -15.59 17.62
CA GLN A 120 7.29 -15.38 16.40
C GLN A 120 7.95 -14.25 15.61
N ASP A 121 8.08 -13.12 16.26
CA ASP A 121 8.51 -11.88 15.63
C ASP A 121 10.01 -11.85 15.35
N ILE A 122 10.36 -11.03 14.37
CA ILE A 122 11.72 -10.79 13.90
C ILE A 122 12.04 -9.30 13.99
N ILE A 123 13.25 -8.97 14.44
CA ILE A 123 13.83 -7.64 14.28
C ILE A 123 14.94 -7.74 13.25
N GLN A 124 14.79 -7.03 12.13
CA GLN A 124 15.79 -6.94 11.08
C GLN A 124 16.74 -5.77 11.33
N LEU A 125 18.04 -6.06 11.19
CA LEU A 125 19.15 -5.19 11.54
C LEU A 125 20.21 -5.16 10.42
N HIS A 126 20.99 -4.09 10.37
CA HIS A 126 22.14 -3.94 9.49
C HIS A 126 23.36 -4.72 10.00
N GLY A 127 24.24 -5.20 9.11
CA GLY A 127 25.56 -5.70 9.52
C GLY A 127 25.52 -7.07 10.21
N THR A 128 26.03 -7.17 11.44
CA THR A 128 26.13 -8.43 12.20
C THR A 128 25.84 -8.24 13.69
N SER A 129 25.68 -9.34 14.43
CA SER A 129 25.51 -9.30 15.89
C SER A 129 26.65 -8.60 16.63
N GLU A 130 27.86 -8.60 16.09
CA GLU A 130 29.03 -7.94 16.69
C GLU A 130 28.89 -6.43 16.76
N ASP A 131 28.06 -5.84 15.89
CA ASP A 131 27.85 -4.40 15.82
C ASP A 131 26.87 -3.88 16.87
N TYR A 132 26.16 -4.76 17.56
CA TYR A 132 25.10 -4.35 18.50
C TYR A 132 25.44 -4.65 19.95
N GLN A 133 24.88 -3.84 20.85
CA GLN A 133 24.91 -4.05 22.29
C GLN A 133 23.49 -4.02 22.86
N LEU A 134 23.14 -5.06 23.62
CA LEU A 134 21.92 -5.08 24.43
C LEU A 134 22.19 -4.48 25.80
N VAL A 135 21.30 -3.59 26.25
CA VAL A 135 21.32 -3.00 27.59
C VAL A 135 20.00 -3.31 28.28
N GLU A 136 20.07 -4.13 29.32
CA GLU A 136 18.91 -4.54 30.10
C GLU A 136 18.56 -3.49 31.16
N SER A 137 17.26 -3.22 31.31
CA SER A 137 16.72 -2.33 32.33
C SER A 137 15.47 -2.93 32.99
N PRO A 138 15.03 -2.41 34.15
CA PRO A 138 13.75 -2.82 34.74
C PRO A 138 12.52 -2.56 33.85
N LEU A 139 12.66 -1.74 32.81
CA LEU A 139 11.59 -1.40 31.87
C LEU A 139 11.61 -2.29 30.61
N GLY A 140 12.67 -3.05 30.35
CA GLY A 140 12.86 -3.83 29.12
C GLY A 140 14.29 -3.74 28.57
N THR A 141 14.48 -4.24 27.35
CA THR A 141 15.78 -4.29 26.65
C THR A 141 15.95 -3.14 25.66
N ALA A 142 17.06 -2.42 25.74
CA ALA A 142 17.48 -1.43 24.74
C ALA A 142 18.54 -2.02 23.79
N ILE A 143 18.41 -1.73 22.50
CA ILE A 143 19.35 -2.15 21.45
C ILE A 143 20.13 -0.94 20.98
N PHE A 144 21.46 -1.03 21.07
CA PHE A 144 22.38 0.02 20.64
C PHE A 144 23.23 -0.44 19.47
N TRP A 145 23.41 0.42 18.47
CA TRP A 145 24.44 0.28 17.43
C TRP A 145 25.79 0.79 17.94
N LYS A 146 26.82 -0.04 17.90
CA LYS A 146 28.18 0.30 18.36
C LYS A 146 28.87 1.15 17.30
N GLN A 147 28.97 2.44 17.56
CA GLN A 147 29.83 3.34 16.79
C GLN A 147 31.21 3.50 17.46
N GLU A 148 32.16 4.11 16.76
CA GLU A 148 33.53 4.33 17.25
C GLU A 148 33.60 5.24 18.50
N ILE A 149 32.59 6.09 18.73
CA ILE A 149 32.61 7.11 19.79
C ILE A 149 31.48 6.92 20.81
N VAL A 150 30.22 7.10 20.40
CA VAL A 150 29.03 6.97 21.26
C VAL A 150 28.06 6.01 20.58
N PRO A 151 27.60 4.95 21.27
CA PRO A 151 26.60 4.07 20.70
C PRO A 151 25.27 4.80 20.56
N ASP A 152 24.58 4.56 19.45
CA ASP A 152 23.25 5.12 19.20
C ASP A 152 22.17 4.11 19.58
N LEU A 153 21.18 4.55 20.36
CA LEU A 153 19.96 3.79 20.59
C LEU A 153 19.19 3.76 19.28
N ILE A 154 18.93 2.56 18.76
CA ILE A 154 18.10 2.39 17.55
C ILE A 154 16.71 1.87 17.89
N THR A 155 16.58 1.11 18.99
CA THR A 155 15.31 0.50 19.39
C THR A 155 15.25 0.20 20.87
N PHE A 156 14.06 0.32 21.46
CA PHE A 156 13.75 -0.11 22.81
C PHE A 156 12.51 -1.02 22.83
N LEU A 157 12.59 -2.13 23.57
CA LEU A 157 11.55 -3.14 23.72
C LEU A 157 11.06 -3.19 25.18
N PRO A 158 9.99 -2.45 25.53
CA PRO A 158 9.46 -2.44 26.88
C PRO A 158 8.95 -3.83 27.28
N GLY A 159 9.21 -4.24 28.53
CA GLY A 159 8.70 -5.50 29.09
C GLY A 159 9.35 -6.78 28.57
N VAL A 160 10.19 -6.71 27.53
CA VAL A 160 10.96 -7.82 26.99
C VAL A 160 12.32 -7.89 27.68
N ASP A 161 12.75 -9.08 28.09
CA ASP A 161 14.03 -9.30 28.76
C ASP A 161 14.78 -10.53 28.23
N ARG A 162 16.08 -10.61 28.55
CA ARG A 162 16.95 -11.77 28.28
C ARG A 162 17.06 -12.09 26.78
N LEU A 163 17.07 -11.06 25.95
CA LEU A 163 17.35 -11.21 24.54
C LEU A 163 18.81 -11.60 24.30
N SER A 164 19.05 -12.24 23.16
CA SER A 164 20.38 -12.66 22.71
C SER A 164 20.52 -12.31 21.24
N LEU A 165 21.59 -11.56 20.90
CA LEU A 165 21.91 -11.17 19.53
C LEU A 165 22.18 -12.36 18.58
N GLU A 166 22.34 -13.57 19.12
CA GLU A 166 22.56 -14.81 18.37
C GLU A 166 21.29 -15.63 18.16
N ALA A 167 20.14 -15.14 18.65
CA ALA A 167 18.86 -15.82 18.50
C ALA A 167 18.23 -15.56 17.12
N ASN A 168 17.29 -16.42 16.74
CA ASN A 168 16.64 -16.40 15.42
C ASN A 168 15.64 -15.26 15.22
N TYR A 169 15.26 -14.54 16.27
CA TYR A 169 14.42 -13.34 16.17
C TYR A 169 15.23 -12.07 15.86
N PHE A 170 16.55 -12.18 15.66
CA PHE A 170 17.36 -11.14 15.03
C PHE A 170 17.79 -11.61 13.64
N GLN A 171 17.40 -10.86 12.62
CA GLN A 171 17.84 -11.04 11.24
C GLN A 171 18.85 -9.94 10.90
N TYR A 172 19.93 -10.30 10.20
CA TYR A 172 21.00 -9.37 9.83
C TYR A 172 21.22 -9.35 8.32
N GLU A 173 21.13 -8.18 7.69
CA GLU A 173 21.26 -8.00 6.23
C GLU A 173 22.73 -7.93 5.74
N GLY A 174 23.71 -8.01 6.65
CA GLY A 174 25.12 -7.94 6.29
C GLY A 174 25.55 -6.57 5.73
N TYR A 175 26.60 -6.56 4.90
CA TYR A 175 27.22 -5.34 4.35
C TYR A 175 27.33 -5.34 2.82
N THR A 176 26.82 -6.38 2.16
CA THR A 176 26.93 -6.55 0.71
C THR A 176 25.56 -6.36 0.08
N PRO A 177 25.46 -5.62 -1.03
CA PRO A 177 24.19 -5.49 -1.74
C PRO A 177 23.64 -6.86 -2.14
N PRO A 178 22.31 -7.05 -2.13
CA PRO A 178 21.67 -8.23 -2.72
C PRO A 178 22.06 -8.41 -4.20
N GLU A 179 22.29 -9.65 -4.61
CA GLU A 179 22.64 -9.99 -5.99
C GLU A 179 21.38 -10.05 -6.88
N PRO A 180 21.40 -9.50 -8.11
CA PRO A 180 20.28 -9.59 -9.04
C PRO A 180 19.92 -11.03 -9.42
N VAL A 181 18.65 -11.41 -9.32
CA VAL A 181 18.13 -12.77 -9.63
C VAL A 181 17.27 -12.88 -10.90
N GLN A 182 16.85 -11.77 -11.51
CA GLN A 182 15.95 -11.69 -12.68
C GLN A 182 16.34 -10.52 -13.61
N GLY A 183 17.26 -10.76 -14.55
CA GLY A 183 17.81 -9.71 -15.43
C GLY A 183 16.81 -9.09 -16.42
N GLU A 184 15.68 -9.76 -16.67
CA GLU A 184 14.60 -9.31 -17.54
C GLU A 184 13.68 -8.26 -16.89
N ILE A 185 13.75 -8.12 -15.56
CA ILE A 185 12.92 -7.18 -14.78
C ILE A 185 13.63 -5.84 -14.66
N GLN A 186 12.90 -4.75 -14.94
CA GLN A 186 13.41 -3.40 -14.68
C GLN A 186 13.21 -3.07 -13.20
N GLN A 187 14.29 -2.77 -12.48
CA GLN A 187 14.24 -2.26 -11.11
C GLN A 187 14.70 -0.81 -11.06
N LEU A 188 14.05 0.00 -10.21
CA LEU A 188 14.32 1.42 -10.01
C LEU A 188 14.13 1.78 -8.54
N GLY A 189 15.08 2.55 -8.00
CA GLY A 189 15.08 2.97 -6.62
C GLY A 189 16.22 3.94 -6.33
N SER A 190 16.12 4.57 -5.16
CA SER A 190 17.02 5.54 -4.57
C SER A 190 17.65 4.94 -3.32
N THR A 191 18.31 5.73 -2.47
CA THR A 191 18.84 5.18 -1.22
C THR A 191 17.80 5.02 -0.12
N GLY A 192 16.60 5.56 -0.33
CA GLY A 192 15.50 5.54 0.61
C GLY A 192 14.45 4.47 0.29
N ILE A 193 13.18 4.88 0.38
CA ILE A 193 12.00 4.08 0.09
C ILE A 193 11.41 4.56 -1.23
N ASP A 194 11.21 3.65 -2.19
CA ASP A 194 10.68 3.94 -3.51
C ASP A 194 9.54 2.98 -3.84
N LEU A 195 8.31 3.47 -3.74
CA LEU A 195 7.13 2.65 -3.96
C LEU A 195 6.48 2.96 -5.30
N LEU A 196 6.11 1.91 -6.02
CA LEU A 196 5.28 1.99 -7.20
C LEU A 196 3.86 1.58 -6.81
N ALA A 197 2.94 2.55 -6.84
CA ALA A 197 1.56 2.35 -6.42
C ALA A 197 0.65 1.88 -7.56
N SER A 198 0.90 2.36 -8.78
CA SER A 198 0.01 2.09 -9.92
C SER A 198 0.72 2.13 -11.26
N SER A 199 0.22 1.34 -12.20
CA SER A 199 0.65 1.30 -13.59
C SER A 199 -0.53 1.43 -14.58
N ALA A 200 -0.28 2.02 -15.74
CA ALA A 200 -1.25 2.12 -16.83
C ALA A 200 -0.56 2.16 -18.20
N THR A 201 -1.20 1.56 -19.21
CA THR A 201 -0.71 1.57 -20.59
C THR A 201 -1.51 2.53 -21.45
N ASP A 202 -0.85 3.27 -22.34
CA ASP A 202 -1.55 4.07 -23.36
C ASP A 202 -1.93 3.23 -24.60
N ALA A 203 -2.63 3.87 -25.55
CA ALA A 203 -3.07 3.20 -26.78
C ALA A 203 -1.92 2.77 -27.70
N CYS A 204 -0.72 3.35 -27.51
CA CYS A 204 0.50 3.01 -28.24
C CYS A 204 1.29 1.87 -27.56
N GLY A 205 0.86 1.40 -26.38
CA GLY A 205 1.57 0.39 -25.60
C GLY A 205 2.72 0.93 -24.75
N ASN A 206 2.81 2.26 -24.56
CA ASN A 206 3.74 2.81 -23.57
C ASN A 206 3.19 2.57 -22.17
N LEU A 207 4.09 2.28 -21.23
CA LEU A 207 3.78 2.09 -19.84
C LEU A 207 4.04 3.38 -19.05
N TYR A 208 3.08 3.75 -18.21
CA TYR A 208 3.19 4.80 -17.21
C TYR A 208 3.15 4.16 -15.83
N VAL A 209 4.07 4.54 -14.96
CA VAL A 209 4.14 4.10 -13.57
C VAL A 209 4.28 5.30 -12.66
N ALA A 210 3.67 5.24 -11.49
CA ALA A 210 3.74 6.33 -10.51
C ALA A 210 3.66 5.80 -9.08
N GLY A 211 4.21 6.58 -8.16
CA GLY A 211 4.13 6.31 -6.73
C GLY A 211 4.82 7.38 -5.92
N LEU A 212 5.61 6.97 -4.92
CA LEU A 212 6.30 7.88 -4.01
C LEU A 212 7.75 7.50 -3.77
N THR A 213 8.54 8.50 -3.41
CA THR A 213 9.92 8.35 -2.96
C THR A 213 10.19 9.32 -1.81
N ASN A 214 11.04 8.95 -0.86
CA ASN A 214 11.53 9.86 0.18
C ASN A 214 12.96 10.38 -0.11
N ASP A 215 13.46 10.15 -1.32
CA ASP A 215 14.76 10.61 -1.79
C ASP A 215 14.65 11.01 -3.28
N SER A 216 15.77 11.14 -3.99
CA SER A 216 15.84 11.68 -5.34
C SER A 216 15.71 10.58 -6.40
N LEU A 217 14.47 10.33 -6.87
CA LEU A 217 14.11 9.36 -7.91
C LEU A 217 13.55 10.06 -9.16
N GLY A 218 14.42 10.80 -9.87
CA GLY A 218 14.06 11.54 -11.09
C GLY A 218 13.83 13.05 -10.90
N GLY A 219 14.07 13.55 -9.69
CA GLY A 219 14.16 14.98 -9.37
C GLY A 219 14.83 15.17 -8.01
N ALA A 220 14.70 16.37 -7.44
CA ALA A 220 15.13 16.63 -6.07
C ALA A 220 13.94 16.41 -5.13
N ASN A 221 14.17 15.74 -4.00
CA ASN A 221 13.15 15.58 -2.96
C ASN A 221 12.88 16.92 -2.26
N ALA A 222 11.64 17.39 -2.32
CA ALA A 222 11.21 18.67 -1.78
C ALA A 222 10.70 18.56 -0.34
N GLY A 223 10.12 17.42 0.03
CA GLY A 223 9.50 17.18 1.33
C GLY A 223 9.97 15.88 1.99
N SER A 224 9.11 15.30 2.84
CA SER A 224 9.41 13.98 3.42
C SER A 224 9.23 12.88 2.39
N ASP A 225 8.22 13.03 1.52
CA ASP A 225 7.84 12.08 0.48
C ASP A 225 7.37 12.92 -0.71
N ASP A 226 7.83 12.59 -1.91
CA ASP A 226 7.45 13.25 -3.15
C ASP A 226 6.85 12.24 -4.14
N VAL A 227 6.02 12.75 -5.04
CA VAL A 227 5.49 11.99 -6.16
C VAL A 227 6.59 11.76 -7.17
N TRP A 228 6.72 10.54 -7.67
CA TRP A 228 7.45 10.28 -8.92
C TRP A 228 6.54 9.62 -9.95
N VAL A 229 6.85 9.87 -11.22
CA VAL A 229 6.17 9.29 -12.38
C VAL A 229 7.17 9.04 -13.50
N ALA A 230 7.10 7.88 -14.13
CA ALA A 230 7.95 7.51 -15.26
C ALA A 230 7.13 6.97 -16.43
N LYS A 231 7.68 7.16 -17.64
CA LYS A 231 7.16 6.61 -18.88
C LYS A 231 8.20 5.69 -19.53
N TYR A 232 7.76 4.52 -19.95
CA TYR A 232 8.55 3.54 -20.68
C TYR A 232 7.88 3.23 -22.03
N ASP A 233 8.67 2.90 -23.04
CA ASP A 233 8.14 2.26 -24.25
C ASP A 233 7.88 0.76 -24.01
N SER A 234 7.27 0.09 -24.99
CA SER A 234 6.92 -1.34 -24.89
C SER A 234 8.13 -2.29 -24.81
N ASN A 235 9.35 -1.79 -25.01
CA ASN A 235 10.60 -2.56 -24.95
C ASN A 235 11.36 -2.32 -23.63
N GLY A 236 10.82 -1.52 -22.71
CA GLY A 236 11.47 -1.20 -21.44
C GLY A 236 12.39 0.01 -21.48
N ASN A 237 12.45 0.76 -22.59
CA ASN A 237 13.27 1.96 -22.61
C ASN A 237 12.57 3.10 -21.86
N GLN A 238 13.18 3.59 -20.78
CA GLN A 238 12.68 4.76 -20.05
C GLN A 238 12.74 6.00 -20.96
N GLN A 239 11.57 6.56 -21.28
CA GLN A 239 11.44 7.77 -22.08
C GLN A 239 11.70 9.01 -21.24
N TRP A 240 11.18 9.04 -20.01
CA TRP A 240 11.43 10.07 -19.02
C TRP A 240 11.00 9.59 -17.63
N ILE A 241 11.56 10.23 -16.60
CA ILE A 241 11.11 10.16 -15.21
C ILE A 241 11.04 11.59 -14.66
N LYS A 242 10.06 11.86 -13.81
CA LYS A 242 9.87 13.14 -13.13
C LYS A 242 9.50 12.91 -11.68
N GLN A 243 9.93 13.83 -10.83
CA GLN A 243 9.55 13.89 -9.42
C GLN A 243 9.05 15.29 -9.08
N PHE A 244 8.03 15.39 -8.24
CA PHE A 244 7.47 16.64 -7.77
C PHE A 244 6.76 16.47 -6.42
N GLY A 245 6.76 17.54 -5.63
CA GLY A 245 6.10 17.60 -4.33
C GLY A 245 6.23 18.99 -3.72
N THR A 246 5.71 19.14 -2.52
CA THR A 246 5.80 20.34 -1.70
C THR A 246 6.88 20.15 -0.63
N SER A 247 7.00 21.07 0.33
CA SER A 247 7.85 20.83 1.51
C SER A 247 7.24 19.85 2.53
N LYS A 248 6.05 19.30 2.23
CA LYS A 248 5.32 18.33 3.05
C LYS A 248 5.30 16.99 2.31
N ALA A 249 4.52 16.03 2.78
CA ALA A 249 4.37 14.75 2.10
C ALA A 249 3.39 14.84 0.93
N ASP A 250 3.80 14.31 -0.21
CA ASP A 250 3.08 14.28 -1.48
C ASP A 250 3.29 12.93 -2.18
N PHE A 251 2.22 12.24 -2.56
CA PHE A 251 2.36 10.89 -3.13
C PHE A 251 1.18 10.47 -4.01
N ALA A 252 1.47 9.77 -5.10
CA ALA A 252 0.46 9.24 -6.01
C ALA A 252 -0.09 7.88 -5.54
N THR A 253 -1.40 7.65 -5.73
CA THR A 253 -2.06 6.33 -5.57
C THR A 253 -2.36 5.65 -6.88
N SER A 254 -2.69 6.43 -7.91
CA SER A 254 -3.22 5.86 -9.14
C SER A 254 -2.76 6.66 -10.35
N VAL A 255 -2.43 5.93 -11.42
CA VAL A 255 -2.19 6.47 -12.75
C VAL A 255 -3.18 5.86 -13.73
N ALA A 256 -3.69 6.68 -14.65
CA ALA A 256 -4.56 6.24 -15.73
C ALA A 256 -4.23 6.99 -17.03
N THR A 257 -4.56 6.40 -18.17
CA THR A 257 -4.34 7.00 -19.50
C THR A 257 -5.68 7.25 -20.20
N ASP A 258 -5.68 8.20 -21.15
CA ASP A 258 -6.80 8.37 -22.06
C ASP A 258 -6.50 7.96 -23.51
N ASN A 259 -7.53 7.98 -24.35
CA ASN A 259 -7.45 7.70 -25.79
C ASN A 259 -6.83 8.86 -26.62
N LYS A 260 -6.15 9.82 -25.98
CA LYS A 260 -5.44 10.95 -26.57
C LYS A 260 -4.00 11.07 -26.07
N ASP A 261 -3.44 9.96 -25.58
CA ASP A 261 -2.07 9.85 -25.07
C ASP A 261 -1.79 10.79 -23.88
N ASN A 262 -2.82 11.24 -23.16
CA ASN A 262 -2.65 11.91 -21.88
C ASN A 262 -2.62 10.87 -20.77
N PHE A 263 -1.99 11.25 -19.67
CA PHE A 263 -2.10 10.49 -18.42
C PHE A 263 -2.61 11.37 -17.30
N TYR A 264 -3.14 10.72 -16.28
CA TYR A 264 -3.75 11.32 -15.12
C TYR A 264 -3.09 10.73 -13.89
N LEU A 265 -2.90 11.56 -12.88
CA LEU A 265 -2.42 11.13 -11.57
C LEU A 265 -3.47 11.47 -10.51
N LEU A 266 -3.65 10.56 -9.57
CA LEU A 266 -4.40 10.75 -8.33
C LEU A 266 -3.43 10.59 -7.17
N GLY A 267 -3.59 11.37 -6.12
CA GLY A 267 -2.77 11.22 -4.92
C GLY A 267 -3.30 12.00 -3.72
N LEU A 268 -2.44 12.08 -2.70
CA LEU A 268 -2.66 12.88 -1.50
C LEU A 268 -1.52 13.89 -1.32
N THR A 269 -1.82 15.01 -0.66
CA THR A 269 -0.85 16.05 -0.29
C THR A 269 -1.14 16.64 1.09
N LYS A 270 -0.12 16.83 1.92
CA LYS A 270 -0.20 17.68 3.14
C LYS A 270 0.16 19.15 2.87
N GLY A 271 0.55 19.47 1.65
CA GLY A 271 1.01 20.79 1.26
C GLY A 271 0.05 21.52 0.34
N ASP A 272 0.57 22.63 -0.18
CA ASP A 272 -0.10 23.48 -1.16
C ASP A 272 0.47 23.16 -2.56
N LEU A 273 -0.06 22.15 -3.27
CA LEU A 273 0.41 21.81 -4.62
C LEU A 273 0.06 22.92 -5.62
N GLU A 274 -1.24 23.14 -5.84
CA GLU A 274 -1.76 24.29 -6.61
C GLU A 274 -2.96 24.99 -5.94
N GLY A 275 -3.52 24.39 -4.90
CA GLY A 275 -4.48 25.03 -3.99
C GLY A 275 -3.89 25.18 -2.59
N PHE A 276 -4.56 25.92 -1.73
CA PHE A 276 -4.27 25.85 -0.29
C PHE A 276 -4.74 24.50 0.25
N ASN A 277 -3.97 23.90 1.16
CA ASN A 277 -4.40 22.76 1.92
C ASN A 277 -5.70 23.10 2.68
N GLN A 278 -6.77 22.37 2.38
CA GLN A 278 -8.08 22.55 3.00
C GLN A 278 -8.31 21.60 4.18
N GLY A 279 -7.48 20.58 4.32
CA GLY A 279 -7.49 19.55 5.35
C GLY A 279 -7.09 19.99 6.77
N GLN A 280 -6.72 21.26 7.01
CA GLN A 280 -6.28 21.74 8.35
C GLN A 280 -5.14 20.88 8.94
N ASP A 281 -4.03 20.77 8.18
CA ASP A 281 -2.86 19.91 8.49
C ASP A 281 -3.06 18.40 8.21
N ASN A 282 -4.28 17.97 7.82
CA ASN A 282 -4.51 16.66 7.18
C ASN A 282 -4.26 16.67 5.67
N TYR A 283 -4.32 15.47 5.08
CA TYR A 283 -4.17 15.27 3.64
C TYR A 283 -5.36 15.78 2.84
N ASP A 284 -5.07 16.51 1.77
CA ASP A 284 -6.02 16.74 0.68
C ASP A 284 -5.85 15.66 -0.40
N VAL A 285 -6.95 15.32 -1.07
CA VAL A 285 -6.92 14.56 -2.32
C VAL A 285 -6.58 15.50 -3.46
N TRP A 286 -5.75 15.03 -4.40
CA TRP A 286 -5.53 15.75 -5.65
C TRP A 286 -5.63 14.82 -6.85
N VAL A 287 -6.11 15.38 -7.96
CA VAL A 287 -6.16 14.73 -9.26
C VAL A 287 -5.63 15.68 -10.31
N SER A 288 -4.81 15.20 -11.24
CA SER A 288 -4.21 16.01 -12.28
C SER A 288 -4.16 15.30 -13.61
N LYS A 289 -4.04 16.08 -14.68
CA LYS A 289 -3.89 15.62 -16.07
C LYS A 289 -2.59 16.16 -16.64
N TYR A 290 -1.89 15.33 -17.40
CA TYR A 290 -0.66 15.67 -18.11
C TYR A 290 -0.73 15.20 -19.56
N ASP A 291 0.01 15.88 -20.45
CA ASP A 291 0.26 15.36 -21.80
C ASP A 291 1.27 14.19 -21.79
N SER A 292 1.49 13.54 -22.93
CA SER A 292 2.42 12.41 -23.06
C SER A 292 3.90 12.73 -22.75
N ASN A 293 4.27 14.01 -22.71
CA ASN A 293 5.61 14.49 -22.35
C ASN A 293 5.70 14.86 -20.86
N GLY A 294 4.63 14.65 -20.09
CA GLY A 294 4.52 14.96 -18.68
C GLY A 294 4.37 16.46 -18.39
N ASN A 295 3.82 17.26 -19.31
CA ASN A 295 3.47 18.64 -19.03
C ASN A 295 2.06 18.70 -18.44
N GLN A 296 1.94 19.29 -17.25
CA GLN A 296 0.65 19.42 -16.57
C GLN A 296 -0.32 20.28 -17.39
N GLN A 297 -1.53 19.78 -17.56
CA GLN A 297 -2.64 20.46 -18.23
C GLN A 297 -3.58 21.11 -17.21
N TRP A 298 -3.88 20.38 -16.13
CA TRP A 298 -4.62 20.88 -14.98
C TRP A 298 -4.35 19.99 -13.75
N ILE A 299 -4.59 20.54 -12.57
CA ILE A 299 -4.65 19.81 -11.30
C ILE A 299 -5.81 20.38 -10.49
N GLN A 300 -6.47 19.52 -9.72
CA GLN A 300 -7.49 19.86 -8.75
C GLN A 300 -7.06 19.27 -7.42
N GLN A 301 -6.94 20.13 -6.41
CA GLN A 301 -6.72 19.74 -5.03
C GLN A 301 -8.00 20.03 -4.25
N PHE A 302 -8.49 19.03 -3.54
CA PHE A 302 -9.70 19.14 -2.73
C PHE A 302 -9.59 18.27 -1.47
N GLY A 303 -9.99 18.87 -0.37
CA GLY A 303 -10.15 18.20 0.91
C GLY A 303 -11.17 19.00 1.71
N VAL A 304 -11.98 18.32 2.51
CA VAL A 304 -12.58 18.95 3.69
C VAL A 304 -11.83 18.38 4.89
N GLY A 305 -12.00 18.94 6.08
CA GLY A 305 -11.45 18.33 7.31
C GLY A 305 -12.01 16.94 7.66
N LEU A 306 -12.66 16.28 6.70
CA LEU A 306 -13.22 14.93 6.75
C LEU A 306 -12.77 14.06 5.55
N ILE A 307 -12.11 14.56 4.50
CA ILE A 307 -11.69 13.70 3.36
C ILE A 307 -10.24 13.34 3.58
N ASP A 308 -9.97 12.05 3.83
CA ASP A 308 -8.65 11.61 4.31
C ASP A 308 -7.89 10.76 3.29
N SER A 309 -8.57 10.10 2.36
CA SER A 309 -7.91 9.18 1.42
C SER A 309 -8.64 8.95 0.10
N SER A 310 -7.89 8.69 -0.97
CA SER A 310 -8.39 8.23 -2.29
C SER A 310 -7.38 7.29 -2.95
N PHE A 311 -7.85 6.11 -3.37
CA PHE A 311 -6.97 5.00 -3.77
C PHE A 311 -7.04 4.61 -5.24
N SER A 312 -8.16 4.90 -5.91
CA SER A 312 -8.41 4.38 -7.25
C SER A 312 -9.04 5.45 -8.14
N MET A 313 -8.56 5.46 -9.38
CA MET A 313 -9.04 6.33 -10.44
C MET A 313 -9.37 5.51 -11.69
N LYS A 314 -10.44 5.89 -12.38
CA LYS A 314 -10.76 5.43 -13.73
C LYS A 314 -11.02 6.60 -14.66
N VAL A 315 -10.50 6.52 -15.88
CA VAL A 315 -10.80 7.45 -16.98
C VAL A 315 -11.65 6.72 -18.03
N ASP A 316 -12.79 7.29 -18.40
CA ASP A 316 -13.69 6.73 -19.42
C ASP A 316 -13.30 7.14 -20.85
N GLY A 317 -14.02 6.63 -21.85
CA GLY A 317 -13.78 6.94 -23.26
C GLY A 317 -14.03 8.42 -23.65
N ASP A 318 -14.84 9.13 -22.86
CA ASP A 318 -15.12 10.56 -23.02
C ASP A 318 -14.09 11.44 -22.30
N ARG A 319 -13.18 10.82 -21.54
CA ARG A 319 -12.12 11.42 -20.70
C ARG A 319 -12.65 12.04 -19.42
N ASN A 320 -13.81 11.60 -18.94
CA ASN A 320 -14.22 11.88 -17.57
C ASN A 320 -13.39 11.05 -16.60
N VAL A 321 -13.14 11.61 -15.43
CA VAL A 321 -12.32 11.00 -14.39
C VAL A 321 -13.19 10.66 -13.20
N TYR A 322 -13.09 9.43 -12.71
CA TYR A 322 -13.86 8.90 -11.60
C TYR A 322 -12.92 8.49 -10.49
N LEU A 323 -13.19 8.94 -9.27
CA LEU A 323 -12.35 8.69 -8.10
C LEU A 323 -13.20 8.10 -6.98
N THR A 324 -12.59 7.30 -6.13
CA THR A 324 -13.21 6.83 -4.89
C THR A 324 -12.22 6.86 -3.73
N GLY A 325 -12.76 6.87 -2.52
CA GLY A 325 -12.02 6.90 -1.28
C GLY A 325 -12.99 6.93 -0.11
N PHE A 326 -12.49 7.29 1.07
CA PHE A 326 -13.32 7.45 2.26
C PHE A 326 -13.03 8.78 2.96
N SER A 327 -13.94 9.10 3.86
CA SER A 327 -13.93 10.33 4.64
C SER A 327 -14.16 10.01 6.10
N ILE A 328 -13.35 10.56 7.00
CA ILE A 328 -13.46 10.32 8.44
C ILE A 328 -14.33 11.40 9.07
N LYS A 329 -15.27 10.96 9.91
CA LYS A 329 -16.13 11.83 10.69
C LYS A 329 -16.03 11.48 12.16
N GLN A 330 -15.52 12.44 12.94
CA GLN A 330 -15.59 12.37 14.40
C GLN A 330 -17.04 12.49 14.86
N GLN A 331 -17.56 11.42 15.47
CA GLN A 331 -18.92 11.36 16.00
C GLN A 331 -19.02 11.83 17.46
N GLN A 332 -17.95 11.67 18.27
CA GLN A 332 -17.89 12.10 19.67
C GLN A 332 -16.47 12.50 20.10
N ASN A 333 -16.35 13.36 21.11
CA ASN A 333 -15.07 13.63 21.78
C ASN A 333 -14.68 12.41 22.64
N GLY A 334 -13.79 11.57 22.10
CA GLY A 334 -13.22 10.41 22.78
C GLY A 334 -11.69 10.41 22.69
N LEU A 335 -11.03 9.52 23.44
CA LEU A 335 -9.61 9.24 23.21
C LEU A 335 -9.45 8.63 21.80
N ILE A 336 -8.26 8.79 21.19
CA ILE A 336 -7.91 8.29 19.84
C ILE A 336 -8.17 6.77 19.67
N PHE A 337 -8.31 6.04 20.78
CA PHE A 337 -8.53 4.59 20.84
C PHE A 337 -9.96 4.17 21.19
N GLN A 338 -10.96 5.04 20.93
CA GLN A 338 -12.38 4.69 21.06
C GLN A 338 -13.02 4.58 19.67
N PRO A 339 -13.20 3.37 19.12
CA PRO A 339 -13.79 3.15 17.78
C PRO A 339 -15.17 3.78 17.64
N ASP A 340 -15.96 3.80 18.72
CA ASP A 340 -17.31 4.41 18.75
C ASP A 340 -17.30 5.94 18.59
N GLY A 341 -16.12 6.57 18.58
CA GLY A 341 -15.92 8.01 18.41
C GLY A 341 -15.74 8.46 16.95
N TYR A 342 -15.52 7.54 16.00
CA TYR A 342 -15.23 7.83 14.60
C TYR A 342 -16.09 6.96 13.68
N ALA A 343 -16.49 7.51 12.53
CA ALA A 343 -17.08 6.75 11.44
C ALA A 343 -16.48 7.23 10.13
N ASP A 344 -16.23 6.29 9.25
CA ASP A 344 -15.69 6.56 7.93
C ASP A 344 -16.76 6.24 6.91
N ASP A 345 -16.96 7.12 5.93
CA ASP A 345 -17.98 6.97 4.90
C ASP A 345 -17.30 6.90 3.52
N PRO A 346 -17.62 5.91 2.66
CA PRO A 346 -17.13 5.90 1.29
C PRO A 346 -17.71 7.03 0.46
N TRP A 347 -16.92 7.47 -0.51
CA TRP A 347 -17.35 8.44 -1.51
C TRP A 347 -16.91 8.06 -2.91
N VAL A 348 -17.65 8.55 -3.90
CA VAL A 348 -17.36 8.49 -5.33
C VAL A 348 -17.60 9.86 -5.93
N THR A 349 -16.75 10.29 -6.86
CA THR A 349 -16.87 11.60 -7.53
C THR A 349 -16.51 11.48 -9.00
N LYS A 350 -17.05 12.41 -9.81
CA LYS A 350 -16.75 12.52 -11.24
C LYS A 350 -16.24 13.91 -11.58
N PHE A 351 -15.20 13.96 -12.39
CA PHE A 351 -14.69 15.16 -13.04
C PHE A 351 -14.85 15.04 -14.56
N ASP A 352 -15.08 16.16 -15.23
CA ASP A 352 -15.02 16.21 -16.70
C ASP A 352 -13.56 16.26 -17.19
N SER A 353 -13.38 16.17 -18.51
CA SER A 353 -12.05 16.19 -19.15
C SER A 353 -11.24 17.48 -18.93
N ASN A 354 -11.87 18.56 -18.46
CA ASN A 354 -11.24 19.85 -18.14
C ASN A 354 -10.95 20.01 -16.64
N GLY A 355 -11.21 18.98 -15.83
CA GLY A 355 -11.00 19.02 -14.39
C GLY A 355 -12.14 19.68 -13.60
N ASN A 356 -13.33 19.88 -14.18
CA ASN A 356 -14.46 20.39 -13.40
C ASN A 356 -15.19 19.24 -12.72
N GLN A 357 -15.34 19.29 -11.40
CA GLN A 357 -16.16 18.33 -10.65
C GLN A 357 -17.62 18.42 -11.09
N GLN A 358 -18.19 17.30 -11.53
CA GLN A 358 -19.57 17.19 -12.00
C GLN A 358 -20.52 16.83 -10.86
N TRP A 359 -20.10 15.89 -10.01
CA TRP A 359 -20.86 15.45 -8.83
C TRP A 359 -19.92 14.79 -7.82
N PHE A 360 -20.35 14.78 -6.57
CA PHE A 360 -19.75 14.08 -5.44
C PHE A 360 -20.84 13.33 -4.71
N GLN A 361 -20.60 12.08 -4.36
CA GLN A 361 -21.52 11.27 -3.57
C GLN A 361 -20.80 10.58 -2.44
N GLN A 362 -21.42 10.64 -1.28
CA GLN A 362 -20.99 9.98 -0.07
C GLN A 362 -22.14 9.12 0.42
N PHE A 363 -21.83 7.92 0.87
CA PHE A 363 -22.78 6.97 1.42
C PHE A 363 -22.07 6.20 2.54
N GLY A 364 -22.80 5.48 3.38
CA GLY A 364 -22.22 4.79 4.52
C GLY A 364 -23.28 4.34 5.51
N SER A 365 -22.83 3.64 6.55
CA SER A 365 -23.62 3.18 7.68
C SER A 365 -23.36 4.06 8.91
N SER A 366 -23.65 3.57 10.11
CA SER A 366 -23.22 4.23 11.35
C SER A 366 -21.85 3.74 11.85
N ALA A 367 -21.28 2.73 11.21
CA ALA A 367 -19.97 2.14 11.53
C ALA A 367 -18.88 2.66 10.58
N LEU A 368 -17.71 2.03 10.57
CA LEU A 368 -16.67 2.30 9.57
C LEU A 368 -17.06 1.66 8.23
N ASP A 369 -17.00 2.46 7.18
CA ASP A 369 -17.22 2.08 5.80
C ASP A 369 -16.13 2.73 4.93
N GLU A 370 -15.38 1.94 4.18
CA GLU A 370 -14.26 2.46 3.37
C GLU A 370 -14.34 1.98 1.93
N ALA A 371 -13.88 2.79 0.96
CA ALA A 371 -13.81 2.43 -0.46
C ALA A 371 -12.37 2.39 -1.00
N TYR A 372 -12.07 1.38 -1.82
CA TYR A 372 -10.71 1.12 -2.33
C TYR A 372 -10.59 1.13 -3.84
N ALA A 373 -11.63 0.72 -4.58
CA ALA A 373 -11.53 0.59 -6.03
C ALA A 373 -12.78 1.09 -6.75
N VAL A 374 -12.59 1.71 -7.92
CA VAL A 374 -13.66 2.17 -8.82
C VAL A 374 -13.39 1.76 -10.26
N ASP A 375 -14.43 1.35 -10.99
CA ASP A 375 -14.37 1.16 -12.43
C ASP A 375 -15.67 1.62 -13.11
N VAL A 376 -15.59 1.90 -14.41
CA VAL A 376 -16.71 2.40 -15.20
C VAL A 376 -16.91 1.49 -16.40
N SER A 377 -18.13 0.97 -16.50
CA SER A 377 -18.54 0.12 -17.61
C SER A 377 -18.86 0.94 -18.87
N ASN A 378 -18.95 0.26 -20.02
CA ASN A 378 -19.21 0.90 -21.31
C ASN A 378 -20.57 1.61 -21.41
N ASP A 379 -21.54 1.25 -20.57
CA ASP A 379 -22.84 1.93 -20.51
C ASP A 379 -22.84 3.20 -19.63
N GLY A 380 -21.69 3.51 -19.01
CA GLY A 380 -21.51 4.65 -18.13
C GLY A 380 -21.90 4.40 -16.67
N SER A 381 -22.28 3.17 -16.31
CA SER A 381 -22.46 2.78 -14.90
C SER A 381 -21.13 2.73 -14.18
N ILE A 382 -21.11 3.28 -12.97
CA ILE A 382 -19.94 3.34 -12.11
C ILE A 382 -20.08 2.29 -11.02
N TYR A 383 -19.05 1.48 -10.86
CA TYR A 383 -18.97 0.47 -9.82
C TYR A 383 -17.85 0.80 -8.86
N SER A 384 -18.12 0.68 -7.57
CA SER A 384 -17.08 0.81 -6.54
C SER A 384 -17.21 -0.28 -5.50
N THR A 385 -16.11 -0.57 -4.81
CA THR A 385 -16.05 -1.59 -3.76
C THR A 385 -15.17 -1.16 -2.60
N GLY A 386 -15.43 -1.79 -1.46
CA GLY A 386 -14.79 -1.52 -0.19
C GLY A 386 -15.28 -2.47 0.89
N TRP A 387 -14.93 -2.20 2.15
CA TRP A 387 -15.37 -2.99 3.30
C TRP A 387 -16.23 -2.17 4.27
N THR A 388 -16.97 -2.86 5.13
CA THR A 388 -17.85 -2.26 6.15
C THR A 388 -17.87 -3.05 7.45
N LEU A 389 -17.91 -2.34 8.59
CA LEU A 389 -18.23 -2.86 9.93
C LEU A 389 -19.74 -2.81 10.24
N GLY A 390 -20.55 -2.26 9.35
CA GLY A 390 -21.94 -1.92 9.59
C GLY A 390 -22.93 -2.58 8.62
N ASP A 391 -24.20 -2.26 8.84
CA ASP A 391 -25.31 -2.70 7.99
C ASP A 391 -25.48 -1.71 6.80
N LEU A 392 -24.58 -1.75 5.82
CA LEU A 392 -24.53 -0.82 4.68
C LEU A 392 -25.52 -1.18 3.56
N GLY A 393 -25.41 -2.41 3.04
CA GLY A 393 -26.24 -2.95 1.97
C GLY A 393 -26.96 -4.25 2.35
N GLY A 394 -26.69 -4.74 3.55
CA GLY A 394 -27.18 -5.98 4.13
C GLY A 394 -26.94 -5.97 5.63
N LYS A 395 -27.10 -7.13 6.28
CA LYS A 395 -26.69 -7.28 7.67
C LYS A 395 -25.23 -7.71 7.71
N ASN A 396 -24.41 -7.03 8.52
CA ASN A 396 -23.00 -7.39 8.70
C ASN A 396 -22.88 -8.83 9.22
N ALA A 397 -22.04 -9.63 8.58
CA ALA A 397 -21.88 -11.06 8.85
C ALA A 397 -20.81 -11.36 9.90
N GLY A 398 -19.91 -10.41 10.19
CA GLY A 398 -18.70 -10.67 10.95
C GLY A 398 -17.96 -9.44 11.42
N LEU A 399 -16.67 -9.38 11.08
CA LEU A 399 -15.85 -8.20 11.30
C LEU A 399 -16.01 -7.32 10.06
N TYR A 400 -15.25 -7.58 9.00
CA TYR A 400 -15.32 -6.76 7.79
C TYR A 400 -16.05 -7.49 6.68
N ASP A 401 -17.19 -6.93 6.27
CA ASP A 401 -17.93 -7.40 5.09
C ASP A 401 -17.50 -6.62 3.86
N LEU A 402 -17.46 -7.30 2.71
CA LEU A 402 -17.32 -6.67 1.40
C LEU A 402 -18.60 -5.95 1.02
N TRP A 403 -18.45 -4.85 0.28
CA TRP A 403 -19.55 -4.26 -0.46
C TRP A 403 -19.21 -3.96 -1.92
N LEU A 404 -20.24 -3.98 -2.76
CA LEU A 404 -20.21 -3.57 -4.16
C LEU A 404 -21.36 -2.61 -4.42
N THR A 405 -21.08 -1.45 -4.99
CA THR A 405 -22.13 -0.50 -5.42
C THR A 405 -22.21 -0.38 -6.92
N LYS A 406 -23.37 0.09 -7.38
CA LYS A 406 -23.56 0.62 -8.72
C LYS A 406 -24.19 2.00 -8.64
N HIS A 407 -23.60 2.95 -9.34
CA HIS A 407 -24.14 4.30 -9.54
C HIS A 407 -24.41 4.54 -11.03
N ASP A 408 -25.43 5.35 -11.32
CA ASP A 408 -25.67 5.86 -12.67
C ASP A 408 -24.65 6.96 -13.06
N ASN A 409 -24.65 7.39 -14.32
CA ASN A 409 -23.71 8.40 -14.81
C ASN A 409 -23.87 9.81 -14.17
N ASN A 410 -24.96 10.05 -13.45
CA ASN A 410 -25.22 11.26 -12.67
C ASN A 410 -24.84 11.08 -11.17
N GLY A 411 -24.23 9.95 -10.83
CA GLY A 411 -23.86 9.59 -9.46
C GLY A 411 -25.03 9.08 -8.62
N GLN A 412 -26.22 8.82 -9.15
CA GLN A 412 -27.28 8.24 -8.32
C GLN A 412 -26.98 6.79 -8.00
N LEU A 413 -26.93 6.44 -6.70
CA LEU A 413 -26.77 5.07 -6.25
C LEU A 413 -27.98 4.22 -6.65
N GLU A 414 -27.76 3.21 -7.50
CA GLU A 414 -28.81 2.29 -7.96
C GLU A 414 -28.99 1.11 -7.01
N TRP A 415 -27.88 0.54 -6.52
CA TRP A 415 -27.90 -0.55 -5.56
C TRP A 415 -26.57 -0.72 -4.82
N ILE A 416 -26.65 -1.36 -3.64
CA ILE A 416 -25.51 -1.90 -2.88
C ILE A 416 -25.72 -3.41 -2.71
N ARG A 417 -24.63 -4.17 -2.77
CA ARG A 417 -24.52 -5.55 -2.30
C ARG A 417 -23.51 -5.58 -1.17
N GLN A 418 -23.85 -6.25 -0.08
CA GLN A 418 -22.96 -6.50 1.04
C GLN A 418 -22.91 -8.01 1.28
N PHE A 419 -21.72 -8.55 1.46
CA PHE A 419 -21.48 -9.98 1.67
C PHE A 419 -20.15 -10.20 2.36
N GLY A 420 -20.07 -11.24 3.18
CA GLY A 420 -18.88 -11.56 3.97
C GLY A 420 -19.07 -12.84 4.76
N THR A 421 -18.09 -13.14 5.60
CA THR A 421 -18.09 -14.23 6.56
C THR A 421 -18.13 -13.66 7.98
N LYS A 422 -17.80 -14.48 8.99
CA LYS A 422 -17.65 -13.99 10.36
C LYS A 422 -16.29 -13.31 10.60
N ASP A 423 -15.36 -13.51 9.67
CA ASP A 423 -13.96 -13.10 9.78
C ASP A 423 -13.76 -11.77 9.00
N TYR A 424 -12.58 -11.53 8.44
CA TYR A 424 -12.29 -10.32 7.69
C TYR A 424 -12.25 -10.56 6.18
N GLU A 425 -12.91 -9.69 5.42
CA GLU A 425 -12.82 -9.65 3.97
C GLU A 425 -12.44 -8.26 3.45
N PHE A 426 -11.44 -8.22 2.58
CA PHE A 426 -10.90 -6.97 2.05
C PHE A 426 -10.91 -6.98 0.52
N PRO A 427 -11.51 -5.97 -0.14
CA PRO A 427 -11.40 -5.82 -1.58
C PRO A 427 -10.25 -4.86 -1.93
N ARG A 428 -9.54 -5.18 -3.01
CA ARG A 428 -8.43 -4.35 -3.53
C ARG A 428 -8.59 -3.96 -4.99
N GLY A 429 -9.29 -4.77 -5.79
CA GLY A 429 -9.45 -4.50 -7.22
C GLY A 429 -10.88 -4.68 -7.72
N ILE A 430 -11.25 -3.86 -8.70
CA ILE A 430 -12.53 -3.96 -9.43
C ILE A 430 -12.30 -3.73 -10.93
N GLY A 431 -13.07 -4.41 -11.77
CA GLY A 431 -12.96 -4.28 -13.22
C GLY A 431 -14.24 -4.72 -13.92
N THR A 432 -14.53 -4.14 -15.08
CA THR A 432 -15.74 -4.43 -15.85
C THR A 432 -15.40 -4.97 -17.23
N ASP A 433 -16.24 -5.88 -17.74
CA ASP A 433 -16.14 -6.36 -19.12
C ASP A 433 -17.04 -5.56 -20.08
N SER A 434 -16.95 -5.91 -21.37
CA SER A 434 -17.74 -5.28 -22.42
C SER A 434 -19.25 -5.59 -22.35
N GLN A 435 -19.69 -6.51 -21.48
CA GLN A 435 -21.09 -6.80 -21.19
C GLN A 435 -21.58 -6.14 -19.89
N SER A 436 -20.79 -5.25 -19.28
CA SER A 436 -21.07 -4.63 -17.98
C SER A 436 -21.19 -5.65 -16.84
N ASN A 437 -20.57 -6.83 -16.96
CA ASN A 437 -20.32 -7.64 -15.77
C ASN A 437 -19.19 -7.01 -14.96
N VAL A 438 -19.24 -7.23 -13.65
CA VAL A 438 -18.29 -6.67 -12.69
C VAL A 438 -17.48 -7.80 -12.10
N TYR A 439 -16.18 -7.58 -12.01
CA TYR A 439 -15.22 -8.46 -11.38
C TYR A 439 -14.64 -7.76 -10.17
N MET A 440 -14.39 -8.51 -9.11
CA MET A 440 -13.82 -8.02 -7.86
C MET A 440 -12.74 -8.98 -7.39
N THR A 441 -11.70 -8.47 -6.75
CA THR A 441 -10.64 -9.27 -6.13
C THR A 441 -10.21 -8.70 -4.79
N GLY A 442 -9.56 -9.53 -4.00
CA GLY A 442 -8.98 -9.16 -2.71
C GLY A 442 -8.48 -10.39 -1.97
N TRP A 443 -8.53 -10.32 -0.64
CA TRP A 443 -8.19 -11.45 0.23
C TRP A 443 -9.15 -11.57 1.43
N THR A 444 -9.11 -12.72 2.11
CA THR A 444 -10.03 -13.06 3.20
C THR A 444 -9.36 -13.97 4.24
N LEU A 445 -9.68 -13.74 5.51
CA LEU A 445 -9.36 -14.65 6.63
C LEU A 445 -10.46 -15.73 6.84
N GLY A 446 -11.46 -15.77 5.97
CA GLY A 446 -12.67 -16.57 6.10
C GLY A 446 -12.94 -17.52 4.93
N ASN A 447 -14.01 -18.31 5.07
CA ASN A 447 -14.49 -19.24 4.05
C ASN A 447 -15.44 -18.53 3.06
N LEU A 448 -14.95 -17.56 2.30
CA LEU A 448 -15.76 -16.67 1.46
C LEU A 448 -16.25 -17.35 0.16
N GLY A 449 -15.33 -17.95 -0.58
CA GLY A 449 -15.58 -18.65 -1.85
C GLY A 449 -15.12 -20.11 -1.86
N GLY A 450 -14.47 -20.55 -0.77
CA GLY A 450 -13.87 -21.85 -0.60
C GLY A 450 -13.59 -22.14 0.88
N GLN A 451 -12.76 -23.15 1.17
CA GLN A 451 -12.18 -23.30 2.50
C GLN A 451 -10.91 -22.45 2.53
N ASN A 452 -10.76 -21.60 3.55
CA ASN A 452 -9.53 -20.87 3.82
C ASN A 452 -8.39 -21.87 4.07
N ALA A 453 -7.30 -21.71 3.32
CA ALA A 453 -6.21 -22.68 3.29
C ALA A 453 -5.10 -22.36 4.30
N GLY A 454 -4.99 -21.10 4.73
CA GLY A 454 -3.90 -20.59 5.55
C GLY A 454 -4.31 -19.44 6.46
N SER A 455 -3.55 -18.35 6.40
CA SER A 455 -3.85 -17.11 7.13
C SER A 455 -4.84 -16.31 6.29
N ASP A 456 -4.41 -15.55 5.27
CA ASP A 456 -5.28 -14.97 4.26
C ASP A 456 -5.24 -15.71 2.93
N ASP A 457 -6.40 -15.80 2.28
CA ASP A 457 -6.55 -16.41 0.95
C ASP A 457 -7.01 -15.36 -0.06
N ALA A 458 -6.45 -15.40 -1.27
CA ALA A 458 -6.87 -14.58 -2.38
C ALA A 458 -8.24 -15.03 -2.90
N TRP A 459 -9.04 -14.09 -3.39
CA TRP A 459 -10.32 -14.40 -4.02
C TRP A 459 -10.60 -13.53 -5.22
N VAL A 460 -11.39 -14.06 -6.16
CA VAL A 460 -11.93 -13.33 -7.30
C VAL A 460 -13.41 -13.68 -7.47
N ALA A 461 -14.24 -12.68 -7.75
CA ALA A 461 -15.68 -12.84 -7.92
C ALA A 461 -16.19 -12.16 -9.19
N LYS A 462 -17.28 -12.67 -9.75
CA LYS A 462 -18.01 -12.06 -10.86
C LYS A 462 -19.47 -11.81 -10.49
N TYR A 463 -19.96 -10.63 -10.85
CA TYR A 463 -21.34 -10.19 -10.72
C TYR A 463 -21.87 -9.75 -12.08
N ASP A 464 -23.17 -9.94 -12.32
CA ASP A 464 -23.83 -9.32 -13.47
C ASP A 464 -24.13 -7.83 -13.21
N SER A 465 -24.57 -7.12 -14.25
CA SER A 465 -24.89 -5.68 -14.16
C SER A 465 -26.04 -5.35 -13.20
N ASN A 466 -26.82 -6.34 -12.76
CA ASN A 466 -27.90 -6.22 -11.77
C ASN A 466 -27.42 -6.54 -10.34
N GLY A 467 -26.14 -6.84 -10.17
CA GLY A 467 -25.55 -7.19 -8.88
C GLY A 467 -25.89 -8.60 -8.42
N ASN A 468 -26.20 -9.53 -9.33
CA ASN A 468 -26.32 -10.95 -9.00
C ASN A 468 -24.94 -11.62 -9.10
N GLN A 469 -24.50 -12.26 -8.03
CA GLN A 469 -23.27 -13.05 -8.02
C GLN A 469 -23.40 -14.21 -9.03
N GLN A 470 -22.45 -14.28 -9.96
CA GLN A 470 -22.34 -15.37 -10.93
C GLN A 470 -21.44 -16.48 -10.39
N TRP A 471 -20.29 -16.10 -9.86
CA TRP A 471 -19.35 -17.02 -9.21
C TRP A 471 -18.40 -16.26 -8.28
N ILE A 472 -17.79 -17.01 -7.37
CA ILE A 472 -16.65 -16.58 -6.55
C ILE A 472 -15.67 -17.76 -6.48
N GLN A 473 -14.38 -17.47 -6.58
CA GLN A 473 -13.29 -18.41 -6.42
C GLN A 473 -12.38 -17.89 -5.32
N GLN A 474 -12.01 -18.76 -4.39
CA GLN A 474 -11.04 -18.51 -3.33
C GLN A 474 -9.90 -19.52 -3.49
N PHE A 475 -8.67 -19.05 -3.37
CA PHE A 475 -7.46 -19.85 -3.53
C PHE A 475 -6.32 -19.30 -2.69
N GLY A 476 -5.46 -20.19 -2.22
CA GLY A 476 -4.33 -19.84 -1.36
C GLY A 476 -3.53 -21.09 -0.99
N THR A 477 -2.59 -20.90 -0.10
CA THR A 477 -1.65 -21.86 0.45
C THR A 477 -1.89 -21.99 1.96
N SER A 478 -0.94 -22.55 2.72
CA SER A 478 -1.03 -22.58 4.18
C SER A 478 -0.59 -21.29 4.87
N GLY A 479 -0.06 -20.33 4.13
CA GLY A 479 0.44 -19.05 4.66
C GLY A 479 -0.44 -17.88 4.23
N ASP A 480 0.18 -16.76 3.91
CA ASP A 480 -0.47 -15.55 3.43
C ASP A 480 -0.53 -15.53 1.89
N ASP A 481 -1.67 -15.16 1.34
CA ASP A 481 -1.93 -15.11 -0.10
C ASP A 481 -2.89 -13.96 -0.42
N ALA A 482 -2.36 -12.79 -0.76
CA ALA A 482 -3.16 -11.61 -1.02
C ALA A 482 -3.26 -11.27 -2.51
N SER A 483 -4.46 -10.89 -2.98
CA SER A 483 -4.62 -10.19 -4.27
C SER A 483 -4.78 -8.69 -4.05
N LEU A 484 -3.87 -7.90 -4.64
CA LEU A 484 -3.79 -6.44 -4.48
C LEU A 484 -4.28 -5.66 -5.70
N SER A 485 -4.27 -6.28 -6.88
CA SER A 485 -4.66 -5.59 -8.12
C SER A 485 -5.33 -6.53 -9.10
N MET A 486 -6.17 -5.95 -9.95
CA MET A 486 -6.82 -6.67 -11.03
C MET A 486 -6.96 -5.81 -12.29
N LYS A 487 -6.85 -6.47 -13.45
CA LYS A 487 -7.21 -5.91 -14.74
C LYS A 487 -8.08 -6.88 -15.53
N VAL A 488 -9.16 -6.39 -16.12
CA VAL A 488 -9.96 -7.13 -17.10
C VAL A 488 -9.63 -6.59 -18.49
N ASP A 489 -9.24 -7.48 -19.42
CA ASP A 489 -8.95 -7.10 -20.80
C ASP A 489 -10.23 -7.06 -21.67
N LEU A 490 -10.07 -6.62 -22.92
CA LEU A 490 -11.19 -6.53 -23.87
C LEU A 490 -11.80 -7.89 -24.27
N ASN A 491 -11.08 -8.99 -24.04
CA ASN A 491 -11.55 -10.35 -24.29
C ASN A 491 -12.25 -10.97 -23.07
N GLY A 492 -12.29 -10.25 -21.94
CA GLY A 492 -12.84 -10.72 -20.67
C GLY A 492 -11.90 -11.66 -19.92
N ASN A 493 -10.60 -11.67 -20.23
CA ASN A 493 -9.59 -12.28 -19.38
C ASN A 493 -9.34 -11.40 -18.17
N ILE A 494 -9.10 -12.03 -17.03
CA ILE A 494 -8.91 -11.38 -15.74
C ILE A 494 -7.47 -11.66 -15.31
N PHE A 495 -6.72 -10.60 -15.04
CA PHE A 495 -5.36 -10.67 -14.53
C PHE A 495 -5.37 -10.20 -13.08
N LEU A 496 -4.82 -11.01 -12.18
CA LEU A 496 -4.72 -10.74 -10.75
C LEU A 496 -3.26 -10.68 -10.35
N ALA A 497 -2.89 -9.72 -9.50
CA ALA A 497 -1.53 -9.58 -8.99
C ALA A 497 -1.55 -9.42 -7.46
N GLY A 498 -0.49 -9.89 -6.79
CA GLY A 498 -0.34 -9.76 -5.34
C GLY A 498 0.94 -10.41 -4.79
N TYR A 499 0.90 -10.90 -3.55
CA TYR A 499 2.02 -11.55 -2.86
C TYR A 499 1.61 -12.87 -2.20
N THR A 500 2.60 -13.72 -1.90
CA THR A 500 2.46 -14.98 -1.16
C THR A 500 3.72 -15.29 -0.37
N ASP A 501 3.61 -15.87 0.82
CA ASP A 501 4.76 -16.32 1.62
C ASP A 501 5.06 -17.83 1.46
N LYS A 502 4.42 -18.49 0.48
CA LYS A 502 4.55 -19.93 0.20
C LYS A 502 4.60 -20.25 -1.30
N ASP A 503 4.64 -21.54 -1.61
CA ASP A 503 4.65 -22.07 -2.97
C ASP A 503 3.23 -22.05 -3.59
N LEU A 504 2.77 -20.89 -4.08
CA LEU A 504 1.45 -20.73 -4.71
C LEU A 504 1.47 -21.08 -6.21
N GLY A 505 2.37 -20.44 -6.95
CA GLY A 505 2.54 -20.59 -8.41
C GLY A 505 3.96 -20.97 -8.83
N GLY A 506 4.88 -21.03 -7.87
CA GLY A 506 6.29 -21.31 -8.03
C GLY A 506 6.89 -21.72 -6.70
N LYS A 507 8.23 -21.71 -6.60
CA LYS A 507 8.91 -21.91 -5.32
C LYS A 507 9.14 -20.56 -4.67
N ASN A 508 8.72 -20.39 -3.43
CA ASN A 508 8.99 -19.19 -2.64
C ASN A 508 10.50 -18.98 -2.47
N ALA A 509 10.96 -17.76 -2.76
CA ALA A 509 12.37 -17.39 -2.81
C ALA A 509 12.84 -16.67 -1.54
N GLY A 510 11.94 -15.99 -0.84
CA GLY A 510 12.23 -15.15 0.31
C GLY A 510 11.16 -15.23 1.40
N SER A 511 10.75 -14.09 1.93
CA SER A 511 9.64 -14.01 2.86
C SER A 511 8.35 -13.91 2.06
N ASN A 512 8.02 -12.74 1.49
CA ASN A 512 6.96 -12.62 0.50
C ASN A 512 7.50 -12.64 -0.94
N ASP A 513 6.83 -13.38 -1.83
CA ASP A 513 7.10 -13.39 -3.26
C ASP A 513 5.93 -12.78 -4.04
N ALA A 514 6.23 -12.05 -5.12
CA ALA A 514 5.23 -11.52 -6.02
C ALA A 514 4.60 -12.63 -6.88
N TRP A 515 3.30 -12.53 -7.15
CA TRP A 515 2.63 -13.43 -8.09
C TRP A 515 1.68 -12.70 -9.05
N ILE A 516 1.43 -13.33 -10.19
CA ILE A 516 0.47 -12.91 -11.22
C ILE A 516 -0.28 -14.13 -11.75
N ALA A 517 -1.60 -14.01 -11.91
CA ALA A 517 -2.45 -15.08 -12.45
C ALA A 517 -3.39 -14.55 -13.54
N LYS A 518 -3.71 -15.39 -14.53
CA LYS A 518 -4.75 -15.15 -15.53
C LYS A 518 -5.91 -16.13 -15.33
N TYR A 519 -7.12 -15.59 -15.37
CA TYR A 519 -8.37 -16.33 -15.36
C TYR A 519 -9.19 -16.01 -16.62
N ASP A 520 -10.00 -16.96 -17.06
CA ASP A 520 -11.02 -16.70 -18.08
C ASP A 520 -12.29 -16.07 -17.48
N SER A 521 -13.21 -15.63 -18.34
CA SER A 521 -14.46 -14.99 -17.93
C SER A 521 -15.44 -15.90 -17.16
N ASN A 522 -15.18 -17.22 -17.13
CA ASN A 522 -15.93 -18.21 -16.36
C ASN A 522 -15.29 -18.52 -15.00
N GLY A 523 -14.15 -17.89 -14.68
CA GLY A 523 -13.42 -18.08 -13.44
C GLY A 523 -12.47 -19.28 -13.45
N ASN A 524 -12.09 -19.82 -14.62
CA ASN A 524 -11.07 -20.87 -14.69
C ASN A 524 -9.67 -20.26 -14.78
N GLN A 525 -8.77 -20.64 -13.87
CA GLN A 525 -7.36 -20.25 -13.92
C GLN A 525 -6.70 -20.84 -15.17
N GLN A 526 -6.09 -19.97 -15.99
CA GLN A 526 -5.34 -20.35 -17.18
C GLN A 526 -3.86 -20.57 -16.87
N TRP A 527 -3.27 -19.66 -16.10
CA TRP A 527 -1.89 -19.77 -15.60
C TRP A 527 -1.71 -18.93 -14.33
N ILE A 528 -0.66 -19.25 -13.57
CA ILE A 528 -0.14 -18.48 -12.45
C ILE A 528 1.38 -18.50 -12.50
N GLN A 529 2.01 -17.38 -12.19
CA GLN A 529 3.46 -17.24 -12.05
C GLN A 529 3.76 -16.63 -10.69
N GLN A 530 4.87 -17.06 -10.10
CA GLN A 530 5.42 -16.53 -8.87
C GLN A 530 6.91 -16.29 -9.07
N PHE A 531 7.39 -15.14 -8.62
CA PHE A 531 8.80 -14.79 -8.65
C PHE A 531 9.12 -13.81 -7.52
N GLY A 532 10.28 -14.01 -6.92
CA GLY A 532 10.76 -13.21 -5.79
C GLY A 532 12.28 -13.24 -5.71
N THR A 533 12.76 -12.54 -4.70
CA THR A 533 14.13 -12.43 -4.24
C THR A 533 14.25 -13.12 -2.89
N SER A 534 15.36 -12.94 -2.16
CA SER A 534 15.45 -13.43 -0.78
C SER A 534 14.74 -12.53 0.24
N GLY A 535 14.40 -11.29 -0.15
CA GLY A 535 13.66 -10.33 0.68
C GLY A 535 12.16 -10.41 0.42
N ASP A 536 11.46 -9.33 0.72
CA ASP A 536 10.04 -9.20 0.44
C ASP A 536 9.75 -8.59 -0.93
N ASP A 537 8.83 -9.21 -1.64
CA ASP A 537 8.41 -8.84 -2.98
C ASP A 537 6.89 -8.89 -3.11
N ALA A 538 6.29 -7.82 -3.62
CA ALA A 538 4.85 -7.75 -3.84
C ALA A 538 4.52 -7.13 -5.19
N ALA A 539 3.56 -7.71 -5.91
CA ALA A 539 3.00 -7.09 -7.11
C ALA A 539 1.82 -6.17 -6.74
N THR A 540 2.06 -4.86 -6.79
CA THR A 540 1.10 -3.82 -6.39
C THR A 540 0.10 -3.44 -7.48
N SER A 541 0.46 -3.63 -8.75
CA SER A 541 -0.38 -3.24 -9.88
C SER A 541 -0.16 -4.11 -11.11
N VAL A 542 -1.24 -4.34 -11.86
CA VAL A 542 -1.21 -4.98 -13.16
C VAL A 542 -1.90 -4.11 -14.22
N SER A 543 -1.27 -3.98 -15.39
CA SER A 543 -1.85 -3.35 -16.57
C SER A 543 -1.62 -4.21 -17.81
N VAL A 544 -2.50 -4.07 -18.80
CA VAL A 544 -2.47 -4.88 -20.02
C VAL A 544 -2.66 -3.95 -21.22
N ASP A 545 -1.75 -4.04 -22.19
CA ASP A 545 -1.87 -3.27 -23.42
C ASP A 545 -2.72 -3.97 -24.49
N ASN A 546 -3.08 -3.22 -25.53
CA ASN A 546 -3.89 -3.73 -26.64
C ASN A 546 -3.14 -4.72 -27.56
N THR A 547 -1.87 -5.01 -27.29
CA THR A 547 -1.03 -5.93 -28.07
C THR A 547 -0.79 -7.26 -27.35
N GLY A 548 -1.36 -7.44 -26.16
CA GLY A 548 -1.27 -8.68 -25.40
C GLY A 548 -0.03 -8.77 -24.49
N ASN A 549 0.56 -7.63 -24.13
CA ASN A 549 1.56 -7.59 -23.06
C ASN A 549 0.88 -7.30 -21.72
N VAL A 550 1.30 -8.02 -20.69
CA VAL A 550 0.94 -7.79 -19.30
C VAL A 550 2.13 -7.12 -18.62
N TYR A 551 1.92 -5.95 -18.03
CA TYR A 551 2.91 -5.29 -17.19
C TYR A 551 2.49 -5.49 -15.74
N VAL A 552 3.38 -6.07 -14.96
CA VAL A 552 3.22 -6.25 -13.51
C VAL A 552 4.27 -5.38 -12.85
N THR A 553 3.83 -4.62 -11.86
CA THR A 553 4.68 -3.67 -11.17
C THR A 553 4.55 -3.86 -9.67
N GLY A 554 5.60 -3.55 -8.93
CA GLY A 554 5.63 -3.84 -7.53
C GLY A 554 6.77 -3.22 -6.76
N ILE A 555 6.97 -3.71 -5.55
CA ILE A 555 8.04 -3.34 -4.64
C ILE A 555 8.90 -4.56 -4.28
N THR A 556 10.16 -4.32 -3.94
CA THR A 556 11.15 -5.33 -3.57
C THR A 556 12.11 -4.81 -2.51
N GLU A 557 12.41 -5.61 -1.48
CA GLU A 557 13.55 -5.40 -0.57
C GLU A 557 14.83 -6.08 -1.08
N GLY A 558 14.74 -6.84 -2.16
CA GLY A 558 15.85 -7.53 -2.79
C GLY A 558 16.25 -6.95 -4.15
N SER A 559 16.92 -7.77 -4.94
CA SER A 559 17.45 -7.38 -6.24
C SER A 559 16.91 -8.31 -7.32
N PHE A 560 15.96 -7.83 -8.12
CA PHE A 560 15.47 -8.53 -9.30
C PHE A 560 16.48 -8.35 -10.45
N GLY A 561 16.42 -7.24 -11.19
CA GLY A 561 17.28 -7.01 -12.36
C GLY A 561 18.42 -6.03 -12.15
N ASN A 562 18.35 -5.19 -11.12
CA ASN A 562 19.39 -4.23 -10.75
C ASN A 562 19.66 -4.31 -9.25
N THR A 563 20.84 -3.86 -8.82
CA THR A 563 21.18 -3.77 -7.40
C THR A 563 20.11 -3.00 -6.63
N ASN A 564 19.68 -3.55 -5.48
CA ASN A 564 18.78 -2.85 -4.59
C ASN A 564 19.45 -1.56 -4.09
N ALA A 565 18.83 -0.42 -4.35
CA ALA A 565 19.43 0.87 -4.08
C ALA A 565 19.27 1.32 -2.62
N GLY A 566 18.28 0.81 -1.87
CA GLY A 566 17.89 1.27 -0.55
C GLY A 566 17.17 0.21 0.30
N SER A 567 16.09 0.61 0.98
CA SER A 567 15.28 -0.29 1.81
C SER A 567 14.27 -1.05 0.95
N VAL A 568 13.57 -0.32 0.09
CA VAL A 568 12.50 -0.83 -0.75
C VAL A 568 12.62 -0.12 -2.10
N ASP A 569 12.82 -0.91 -3.14
CA ASP A 569 12.86 -0.45 -4.52
C ASP A 569 11.57 -0.82 -5.25
N SER A 570 11.30 -0.13 -6.35
CA SER A 570 10.23 -0.46 -7.27
C SER A 570 10.72 -1.36 -8.40
N TRP A 571 9.84 -2.17 -8.96
CA TRP A 571 10.14 -3.01 -10.12
C TRP A 571 9.01 -3.10 -11.14
N ILE A 572 9.37 -3.45 -12.38
CA ILE A 572 8.48 -3.62 -13.53
C ILE A 572 8.88 -4.90 -14.28
N ALA A 573 7.94 -5.83 -14.37
CA ALA A 573 8.03 -7.04 -15.17
C ALA A 573 7.05 -6.99 -16.35
N LYS A 574 7.45 -7.56 -17.48
CA LYS A 574 6.59 -7.74 -18.65
C LYS A 574 6.37 -9.22 -18.90
N LEU A 575 5.13 -9.63 -19.14
CA LEU A 575 4.79 -11.02 -19.45
C LEU A 575 3.94 -11.12 -20.72
N ASP A 576 4.08 -12.24 -21.41
CA ASP A 576 3.16 -12.64 -22.48
C ASP A 576 1.78 -12.96 -21.88
N SER A 577 0.71 -12.33 -22.38
CA SER A 577 -0.63 -12.54 -21.84
C SER A 577 -1.18 -13.95 -22.04
N GLU A 578 -0.70 -14.71 -23.02
CA GLU A 578 -1.21 -16.04 -23.31
C GLU A 578 -0.47 -17.12 -22.51
N SER A 579 0.87 -17.07 -22.49
CA SER A 579 1.67 -18.08 -21.79
C SER A 579 2.04 -17.73 -20.35
N GLY A 580 1.92 -16.46 -19.95
CA GLY A 580 2.45 -15.96 -18.67
C GLY A 580 3.97 -15.99 -18.62
N THR A 581 4.67 -16.09 -19.76
CA THR A 581 6.14 -16.14 -19.77
C THR A 581 6.71 -14.74 -19.58
N LEU A 582 7.66 -14.60 -18.65
CA LEU A 582 8.45 -13.37 -18.46
C LEU A 582 9.17 -13.00 -19.75
N GLN A 583 9.11 -11.72 -20.12
CA GLN A 583 9.75 -11.13 -21.27
C GLN A 583 10.76 -10.08 -20.80
N ASP A 584 11.81 -9.88 -21.58
CA ASP A 584 12.80 -8.85 -21.32
C ASP A 584 12.15 -7.45 -21.39
N PHE A 585 12.26 -6.73 -20.27
CA PHE A 585 11.87 -5.33 -20.13
C PHE A 585 12.99 -4.50 -19.48
N SER A 586 14.23 -5.00 -19.52
CA SER A 586 15.40 -4.34 -18.91
C SER A 586 15.83 -3.05 -19.63
N GLY A 587 15.28 -2.78 -20.82
CA GLY A 587 15.63 -1.63 -21.64
C GLY A 587 17.05 -1.67 -22.21
N THR A 588 17.66 -2.86 -22.34
CA THR A 588 19.04 -3.06 -22.83
C THR A 588 19.16 -3.58 -24.26
#